data_AF-A0A6B3EW05-F1
#
_entry.id   AF-A0A6B3EW05-F1
#
_cell.length_a   1.000
_cell.length_b   1.000
_cell.length_c   1.000
_cell.angle_alpha   90.00
_cell.angle_beta   90.00
_cell.angle_gamma   90.00
#
_symmetry.space_group_name_H-M   'P 1'
#
loop_
_entity.id
_entity.type
_entity.pdbx_description
1 polymer ?
#
loop_
_entity_poly.entity_id
_entity_poly.type
_entity_poly.pdbx_seq_one_letter_code
_entity_poly.pdbx_strand_id
1 'polypeptide(L)' 'ERKTVHIAMNGVTGRMGHRQHLVRSLLALREEGGLDLGDGTVLWPEPVLVGRREYALRALAERHGLSRWSTDLDAVLA' A
#
# COMPACT_ATOMS: atom_id res chain seq x y z
N GLU A 1 0.30 -4.82 20.66
CA GLU A 1 1.20 -3.77 20.11
C GLU A 1 0.95 -3.61 18.60
N ARG A 2 1.03 -2.41 18.02
CA ARG A 2 0.87 -2.23 16.56
C ARG A 2 2.23 -2.03 15.91
N LYS A 3 2.57 -2.87 14.93
CA LYS A 3 3.81 -2.80 14.14
C LYS A 3 3.50 -2.46 12.70
N THR A 4 3.94 -1.29 12.23
CA THR A 4 3.73 -0.88 10.84
C THR A 4 4.80 -1.48 9.92
N VAL A 5 4.35 -2.04 8.79
CA VAL A 5 5.23 -2.51 7.71
C VAL A 5 4.91 -1.71 6.46
N HIS A 6 5.92 -1.01 5.93
CA HIS A 6 5.79 -0.28 4.68
C HIS A 6 5.99 -1.21 3.50
N ILE A 7 5.08 -1.16 2.53
CA ILE A 7 5.08 -2.07 1.38
C ILE A 7 5.13 -1.24 0.10
N ALA A 8 6.27 -1.27 -0.61
CA ALA A 8 6.40 -0.66 -1.91
C ALA A 8 5.60 -1.45 -2.97
N MET A 9 4.50 -0.88 -3.43
CA MET A 9 3.61 -1.49 -4.41
C MET A 9 3.93 -1.02 -5.83
N ASN A 10 4.94 -1.60 -6.46
CA ASN A 10 5.28 -1.29 -7.85
C ASN A 10 4.28 -1.94 -8.82
N GLY A 11 3.77 -1.19 -9.80
CA GLY A 11 2.80 -1.68 -10.78
C GLY A 11 1.34 -1.63 -10.31
N VAL A 12 1.07 -0.93 -9.20
CA VAL A 12 -0.27 -0.85 -8.58
C VAL A 12 -1.33 -0.16 -9.46
N THR A 13 -0.93 0.61 -10.47
CA THR A 13 -1.88 1.21 -11.43
C THR A 13 -2.40 0.24 -12.49
N GLY A 14 -1.88 -1.00 -12.54
CA GLY A 14 -2.38 -2.06 -13.40
C GLY A 14 -3.68 -2.68 -12.87
N ARG A 15 -4.42 -3.39 -13.73
CA ARG A 15 -5.75 -3.95 -13.41
C ARG A 15 -5.73 -4.88 -12.20
N MET A 16 -4.75 -5.78 -12.14
CA MET A 16 -4.61 -6.77 -11.07
C MET A 16 -3.94 -6.16 -9.83
N GLY A 17 -2.91 -5.32 -10.01
CA GLY A 17 -2.27 -4.57 -8.91
C GLY A 17 -3.24 -3.72 -8.11
N HIS A 18 -4.08 -2.93 -8.79
CA HIS A 18 -5.08 -2.09 -8.13
C HIS A 18 -6.17 -2.95 -7.46
N ARG A 19 -6.81 -3.84 -8.22
CA ARG A 19 -8.00 -4.54 -7.71
C ARG A 19 -7.68 -5.62 -6.70
N GLN A 20 -6.70 -6.47 -6.98
CA GLN A 20 -6.41 -7.63 -6.14
C GLN A 20 -5.45 -7.28 -5.02
N HIS A 21 -4.32 -6.65 -5.32
CA HIS A 21 -3.28 -6.45 -4.31
C HIS A 21 -3.51 -5.21 -3.44
N LEU A 22 -3.94 -4.09 -4.01
CA LEU A 22 -4.20 -2.89 -3.21
C LEU A 22 -5.56 -2.98 -2.51
N VAL A 23 -6.66 -3.01 -3.27
CA VAL A 23 -8.01 -2.91 -2.70
C VAL A 23 -8.41 -4.15 -1.92
N ARG A 24 -8.40 -5.33 -2.56
CA ARG A 24 -8.88 -6.58 -1.94
C ARG A 24 -7.88 -7.25 -0.98
N SER A 25 -6.68 -6.71 -0.82
CA SER A 25 -5.70 -7.25 0.11
C SER A 25 -5.23 -6.20 1.11
N LEU A 26 -4.33 -5.28 0.73
CA LEU A 26 -3.74 -4.39 1.74
C LEU A 26 -4.74 -3.42 2.38
N LEU A 27 -5.65 -2.84 1.59
CA LEU A 27 -6.68 -1.96 2.14
C LEU A 27 -7.73 -2.73 2.93
N ALA A 28 -8.19 -3.89 2.43
CA ALA A 28 -9.08 -4.79 3.17
C ALA A 28 -8.49 -5.19 4.54
N LEU A 29 -7.22 -5.56 4.60
CA LEU A 29 -6.54 -5.87 5.87
C LEU A 29 -6.52 -4.68 6.83
N ARG A 30 -6.37 -3.44 6.33
CA ARG A 30 -6.44 -2.23 7.17
C ARG A 30 -7.85 -1.99 7.70
N GLU A 31 -8.86 -2.20 6.85
CA GLU A 31 -10.27 -2.07 7.23
C GLU A 31 -10.66 -3.10 8.31
N GLU A 32 -10.08 -4.30 8.25
CA GLU A 32 -10.25 -5.37 9.24
C GLU A 32 -9.45 -5.14 10.55
N GLY A 33 -8.66 -4.07 10.64
CA GLY A 33 -7.90 -3.71 11.83
C GLY A 33 -6.43 -4.13 11.83
N GLY A 34 -5.92 -4.69 10.72
CA GLY A 34 -4.56 -5.20 10.57
C GLY A 34 -4.50 -6.72 10.74
N LEU A 35 -3.29 -7.29 10.59
CA LEU A 35 -3.06 -8.73 10.72
C LEU A 35 -2.61 -9.08 12.14
N ASP A 36 -3.40 -9.86 12.87
CA ASP A 36 -3.02 -10.42 14.16
C ASP A 36 -1.97 -11.51 13.99
N LEU A 37 -0.84 -11.40 14.70
CA LEU A 37 0.25 -12.37 14.69
C LEU A 37 0.11 -13.45 15.77
N GLY A 38 -0.91 -13.37 16.64
CA GLY A 38 -1.20 -14.35 17.68
C GLY A 38 -0.40 -14.21 18.97
N ASP A 39 0.55 -13.26 19.02
CA ASP A 39 1.34 -12.90 20.21
C ASP A 39 0.92 -11.56 20.84
N GLY A 40 -0.24 -11.03 20.40
CA GLY A 40 -0.73 -9.69 20.78
C GLY A 40 -0.17 -8.56 19.91
N THR A 41 0.66 -8.86 18.91
CA THR A 41 1.10 -7.91 17.89
C THR A 41 0.12 -7.88 16.72
N VAL A 42 -0.25 -6.67 16.31
CA VAL A 42 -1.00 -6.41 15.07
C VAL A 42 -0.07 -5.78 14.05
N LEU A 43 0.14 -6.47 12.93
CA LEU A 43 0.90 -5.98 11.80
C LEU A 43 0.02 -5.08 10.94
N TRP A 44 0.43 -3.83 10.79
CA TRP A 44 -0.28 -2.83 10.01
C TRP A 44 0.38 -2.59 8.65
N PRO A 45 -0.24 -3.01 7.53
CA PRO A 45 0.32 -2.77 6.20
C PRO A 45 0.12 -1.31 5.79
N GLU A 46 1.20 -0.61 5.47
CA GLU A 46 1.18 0.78 4.98
C GLU A 46 1.76 0.82 3.54
N PRO A 47 0.90 0.86 2.50
CA PRO A 47 1.36 0.82 1.13
C PRO A 47 2.01 2.14 0.71
N VAL A 48 3.10 2.03 -0.06
CA VAL A 48 3.70 3.11 -0.83
C VAL A 48 3.46 2.80 -2.30
N LEU A 49 2.66 3.63 -2.99
CA LEU A 49 2.33 3.38 -4.39
C LEU A 49 3.50 3.76 -5.30
N VAL A 50 4.02 2.81 -6.07
CA VAL A 50 5.15 3.06 -6.96
C VAL A 50 4.80 2.74 -8.41
N GLY A 51 5.26 3.56 -9.34
CA GLY A 51 5.04 3.35 -10.77
C GLY A 51 5.50 4.51 -11.63
N ARG A 52 5.31 4.41 -12.94
CA ARG A 52 5.88 5.37 -13.90
C ARG A 52 5.01 6.61 -14.19
N ARG A 53 3.76 6.63 -13.74
CA ARG A 53 2.77 7.66 -14.09
C ARG A 53 2.30 8.39 -12.85
N GLU A 54 2.93 9.52 -12.55
CA GLU A 54 2.65 10.37 -11.40
C GLU A 54 1.15 10.68 -11.24
N TYR A 55 0.50 11.22 -12.27
CA TYR A 55 -0.92 11.58 -12.20
C TYR A 55 -1.82 10.40 -11.83
N ALA A 56 -1.51 9.20 -12.31
CA ALA A 56 -2.27 7.98 -12.04
C ALA A 56 -2.03 7.48 -10.62
N LEU A 57 -0.80 7.58 -10.12
CA LEU A 57 -0.46 7.26 -8.73
C LEU A 57 -1.15 8.22 -7.77
N ARG A 58 -1.06 9.53 -8.02
CA ARG A 58 -1.70 10.56 -7.21
C ARG A 58 -3.22 10.37 -7.15
N ALA A 59 -3.88 10.19 -8.30
CA ALA A 59 -5.32 9.97 -8.34
C ALA A 59 -5.74 8.67 -7.63
N LEU A 60 -4.90 7.63 -7.67
CA LEU A 60 -5.15 6.39 -6.94
C LEU A 60 -4.94 6.57 -5.43
N ALA A 61 -3.92 7.33 -5.03
CA ALA A 61 -3.60 7.64 -3.65
C ALA A 61 -4.73 8.47 -3.01
N GLU A 62 -5.14 9.56 -3.67
CA GLU A 62 -6.24 10.44 -3.23
C GLU A 62 -7.56 9.66 -3.07
N ARG A 63 -7.88 8.78 -4.03
CA ARG A 63 -9.10 7.95 -3.99
C ARG A 63 -9.19 7.07 -2.74
N HIS A 64 -8.06 6.59 -2.24
CA HIS A 64 -8.00 5.66 -1.11
C HIS A 64 -7.42 6.30 0.16
N GLY A 65 -7.27 7.63 0.19
CA GLY A 65 -6.73 8.35 1.34
C GLY A 65 -5.28 8.00 1.68
N LEU A 66 -4.49 7.59 0.70
CA LEU A 66 -3.07 7.24 0.89
C LEU A 66 -2.19 8.47 0.68
N SER A 67 -1.22 8.66 1.57
CA SER A 67 -0.32 9.82 1.56
C SER A 67 0.99 9.57 0.80
N ARG A 68 1.39 8.31 0.60
CA ARG A 68 2.70 7.95 0.04
C ARG A 68 2.59 7.33 -1.34
N TRP A 69 3.20 8.02 -2.30
CA TRP A 69 3.44 7.51 -3.64
C TRP A 69 4.73 8.11 -4.19
N SER A 70 5.35 7.42 -5.16
CA SER A 70 6.60 7.86 -5.79
C SER A 70 6.68 7.34 -7.23
N THR A 71 7.35 8.09 -8.10
CA THR A 71 7.79 7.61 -9.42
C THR A 71 9.23 7.13 -9.44
N ASP A 72 9.96 7.35 -8.35
CA ASP A 72 11.33 6.90 -8.13
C ASP A 72 11.30 5.62 -7.28
N LEU A 73 11.64 4.48 -7.89
CA LEU A 73 11.69 3.18 -7.21
C LEU A 73 12.94 3.05 -6.34
N ASP A 74 14.09 3.55 -6.81
CA ASP A 74 15.36 3.39 -6.12
C ASP A 74 15.34 4.18 -4.81
N ALA A 75 14.78 5.40 -4.83
CA ALA A 75 14.58 6.20 -3.63
C ALA A 75 13.63 5.56 -2.59
N VAL A 76 12.72 4.67 -3.02
CA VAL A 76 11.80 3.97 -2.11
C VAL A 76 12.44 2.72 -1.48
N LEU A 77 13.46 2.14 -2.13
CA LEU A 77 14.12 0.90 -1.69
C LEU A 77 15.43 1.12 -0.92
N ALA A 78 16.00 2.33 -0.98
CA ALA A 78 17.19 2.71 -0.22
C ALA A 78 16.93 2.81 1.29
#